data_AF-A0A951MJ77-F1
#
_entry.id   AF-A0A951MJ77-F1
#
_cell.length_a   1.000
_cell.length_b   1.000
_cell.length_c   1.000
_cell.angle_alpha   90.00
_cell.angle_beta   90.00
_cell.angle_gamma   90.00
#
_symmetry.space_group_name_H-M   'P 1'
#
loop_
_entity.id
_entity.type
_entity.pdbx_description
1 polymer ?
#
loop_
_entity_poly.entity_id
_entity_poly.type
_entity_poly.pdbx_seq_one_letter_code
_entity_poly.pdbx_strand_id
1 'polypeptide(L)'
;MRAFRLLPVLVLAAAALAPAALGGQEPGTIDAYHRAVGDHFRVSPQEVTVLSDYRLGPDEVPVVLFLAARGGISPDAVVALRRSGRGWADIAGRYGVGGDDFHVSFQSGSPGSLAGVHARFESTPAGSWDGMALSDDEIVGLVNVQVLSEAAGVSPARVQAARDRAGSYAAAFRALLRGD
;
A
#
# COMPACT_ATOMS: atom_id res chain seq x y z
N MET A 1 -61.76 -49.30 -11.18
CA MET A 1 -60.30 -49.29 -10.93
C MET A 1 -59.57 -48.70 -12.14
N ARG A 2 -59.18 -47.41 -12.10
CA ARG A 2 -58.07 -46.85 -12.89
C ARG A 2 -57.45 -45.72 -12.07
N ALA A 3 -56.25 -45.96 -11.55
CA ALA A 3 -55.51 -45.04 -10.69
C ALA A 3 -54.80 -43.98 -11.55
N PHE A 4 -55.07 -42.70 -11.28
CA PHE A 4 -54.33 -41.58 -11.86
C PHE A 4 -53.03 -41.44 -11.05
N ARG A 5 -51.88 -41.79 -11.64
CA ARG A 5 -50.57 -41.52 -11.01
C ARG A 5 -50.16 -40.10 -11.37
N LEU A 6 -50.19 -39.20 -10.39
CA LEU A 6 -49.54 -37.89 -10.47
C LEU A 6 -48.02 -38.12 -10.43
N LEU A 7 -47.31 -37.67 -11.45
CA LEU A 7 -45.85 -37.58 -11.44
C LEU A 7 -45.46 -36.28 -10.74
N PRO A 8 -44.56 -36.28 -9.74
CA PRO A 8 -44.06 -35.02 -9.19
C PRO A 8 -43.01 -34.44 -10.14
N VAL A 9 -43.24 -33.19 -10.57
CA VAL A 9 -42.23 -32.37 -11.26
C VAL A 9 -41.17 -31.99 -10.23
N LEU A 10 -39.98 -32.57 -10.37
CA LEU A 10 -38.82 -32.21 -9.57
C LEU A 10 -38.23 -30.91 -10.14
N VAL A 11 -38.49 -29.78 -9.48
CA VAL A 11 -37.85 -28.50 -9.81
C VAL A 11 -36.44 -28.53 -9.23
N LEU A 12 -35.45 -28.80 -10.08
CA LEU A 12 -34.03 -28.62 -9.75
C LEU A 12 -33.73 -27.11 -9.70
N ALA A 13 -33.74 -26.54 -8.50
CA ALA A 13 -33.18 -25.22 -8.26
C ALA A 13 -31.65 -25.34 -8.31
N ALA A 14 -31.06 -24.98 -9.45
CA ALA A 14 -29.61 -24.81 -9.56
C ALA A 14 -29.23 -23.55 -8.76
N ALA A 15 -28.77 -23.75 -7.53
CA ALA A 15 -28.12 -22.69 -6.77
C ALA A 15 -26.79 -22.38 -7.48
N ALA A 16 -26.77 -21.29 -8.24
CA ALA A 16 -25.53 -20.74 -8.77
C ALA A 16 -24.66 -20.28 -7.59
N LEU A 17 -23.69 -21.11 -7.21
CA LEU A 17 -22.57 -20.67 -6.39
C LEU A 17 -21.77 -19.67 -7.24
N ALA A 18 -22.09 -18.39 -7.09
CA ALA A 18 -21.17 -17.34 -7.50
C ALA A 18 -19.89 -17.53 -6.66
N PRO A 19 -18.70 -17.64 -7.28
CA PRO A 19 -17.48 -17.59 -6.51
C PRO A 19 -17.44 -16.22 -5.83
N ALA A 20 -17.53 -16.22 -4.50
CA ALA A 20 -17.16 -15.04 -3.73
C ALA A 20 -15.72 -14.70 -4.13
N ALA A 21 -15.52 -13.51 -4.68
CA ALA A 21 -14.19 -12.97 -4.90
C ALA A 21 -13.53 -12.78 -3.52
N LEU A 22 -12.95 -13.85 -3.00
CA LEU A 22 -11.91 -13.75 -1.98
C LEU A 22 -10.80 -12.97 -2.67
N GLY A 23 -10.67 -11.69 -2.33
CA GLY A 23 -9.66 -10.76 -2.84
C GLY A 23 -8.23 -11.13 -2.43
N GLY A 24 -7.86 -12.40 -2.56
CA GLY A 24 -6.48 -12.85 -2.49
C GLY A 24 -5.76 -12.30 -3.69
N GLN A 25 -4.91 -11.29 -3.46
CA GLN A 25 -3.96 -10.83 -4.45
C GLN A 25 -3.16 -12.04 -4.95
N GLU A 26 -3.06 -12.24 -6.26
CA GLU A 26 -2.21 -13.29 -6.85
C GLU A 26 -0.79 -13.16 -6.25
N PRO A 27 -0.20 -14.22 -5.65
CA PRO A 27 1.09 -14.15 -4.97
C PRO A 27 2.20 -13.43 -5.76
N GLY A 28 2.24 -13.64 -7.09
CA GLY A 28 3.20 -12.98 -7.97
C GLY A 28 3.04 -11.45 -8.10
N THR A 29 1.90 -10.88 -7.68
CA THR A 29 1.68 -9.42 -7.66
C THR A 29 2.42 -8.77 -6.49
N ILE A 30 2.32 -9.37 -5.30
CA ILE A 30 3.03 -8.88 -4.11
C ILE A 30 4.53 -9.05 -4.30
N ASP A 31 4.97 -10.20 -4.83
CA ASP A 31 6.40 -10.46 -5.09
C ASP A 31 7.03 -9.44 -6.05
N ALA A 32 6.33 -9.08 -7.14
CA ALA A 32 6.82 -8.11 -8.10
C ALA A 32 6.94 -6.70 -7.50
N TYR A 33 5.96 -6.32 -6.69
CA TYR A 33 5.94 -5.05 -5.96
C TYR A 33 7.07 -5.00 -4.91
N HIS A 34 7.20 -6.03 -4.08
CA HIS A 34 8.27 -6.13 -3.08
C HIS A 34 9.67 -6.21 -3.69
N ARG A 35 9.81 -6.84 -4.87
CA ARG A 35 11.07 -6.78 -5.62
C ARG A 35 11.42 -5.34 -6.00
N ALA A 36 10.47 -4.58 -6.55
CA ALA A 36 10.72 -3.19 -6.93
C ALA A 36 11.05 -2.31 -5.72
N VAL A 37 10.39 -2.54 -4.59
CA VAL A 37 10.71 -1.88 -3.31
C VAL A 37 12.12 -2.25 -2.84
N GLY A 38 12.49 -3.53 -2.88
CA GLY A 38 13.84 -3.99 -2.56
C GLY A 38 14.90 -3.34 -3.45
N ASP A 39 14.68 -3.33 -4.76
CA ASP A 39 15.59 -2.71 -5.74
C ASP A 39 15.77 -1.20 -5.47
N HIS A 40 14.69 -0.49 -5.15
CA HIS A 40 14.71 0.94 -4.81
C HIS A 40 15.62 1.24 -3.59
N PHE A 41 15.46 0.46 -2.51
CA PHE A 41 16.27 0.61 -1.30
C PHE A 41 17.61 -0.14 -1.35
N ARG A 42 17.90 -0.86 -2.45
CA ARG A 42 19.06 -1.76 -2.62
C ARG A 42 19.13 -2.85 -1.53
N VAL A 43 17.97 -3.36 -1.15
CA VAL A 43 17.78 -4.43 -0.17
C VAL A 43 17.58 -5.76 -0.90
N SER A 44 18.15 -6.83 -0.38
CA SER A 44 18.05 -8.15 -1.02
C SER A 44 16.60 -8.69 -0.97
N PRO A 45 16.15 -9.49 -1.96
CA PRO A 45 14.82 -10.11 -1.91
C PRO A 45 14.58 -10.93 -0.64
N GLN A 46 15.62 -11.60 -0.12
CA GLN A 46 15.55 -12.39 1.10
C GLN A 46 15.22 -11.52 2.32
N GLU A 47 15.85 -10.35 2.42
CA GLU A 47 15.58 -9.39 3.50
C GLU A 47 14.17 -8.80 3.40
N VAL A 48 13.69 -8.50 2.19
CA VAL A 48 12.30 -8.07 1.97
C VAL A 48 11.29 -9.16 2.36
N THR A 49 11.57 -10.43 2.06
CA THR A 49 10.74 -11.57 2.51
C THR A 49 10.70 -11.67 4.02
N VAL A 50 11.84 -11.56 4.70
CA VAL A 50 11.91 -11.57 6.17
C VAL A 50 11.07 -10.44 6.78
N LEU A 51 11.13 -9.24 6.19
CA LEU A 51 10.29 -8.12 6.63
C LEU A 51 8.80 -8.40 6.45
N SER A 52 8.42 -9.05 5.35
CA SER A 52 7.03 -9.44 5.06
C SER A 52 6.51 -10.51 6.01
N ASP A 53 7.38 -11.39 6.50
CA ASP A 53 7.03 -12.46 7.45
C ASP A 53 6.70 -11.93 8.87
N TYR A 54 7.07 -10.68 9.19
CA TYR A 54 6.80 -10.07 10.49
C TYR A 54 5.35 -9.62 10.72
N ARG A 55 4.40 -10.11 9.90
CA ARG A 55 2.96 -9.74 9.90
C ARG A 55 2.71 -8.25 9.64
N LEU A 56 3.60 -7.61 8.90
CA LEU A 56 3.36 -6.29 8.36
C LEU A 56 2.44 -6.41 7.14
N GLY A 57 1.59 -5.40 6.93
CA GLY A 57 0.89 -5.30 5.65
C GLY A 57 1.90 -5.17 4.50
N PRO A 58 1.63 -5.68 3.28
CA PRO A 58 2.55 -5.54 2.15
C PRO A 58 3.01 -4.08 1.93
N ASP A 59 2.07 -3.14 2.11
CA ASP A 59 2.28 -1.71 1.91
C ASP A 59 3.03 -1.02 3.07
N GLU A 60 3.24 -1.71 4.19
CA GLU A 60 4.05 -1.22 5.32
C GLU A 60 5.55 -1.51 5.14
N VAL A 61 5.91 -2.46 4.28
CA VAL A 61 7.32 -2.81 4.01
C VAL A 61 8.12 -1.61 3.47
N PRO A 62 7.63 -0.82 2.48
CA PRO A 62 8.31 0.41 2.08
C PRO A 62 8.45 1.43 3.20
N VAL A 63 7.48 1.52 4.12
CA VAL A 63 7.55 2.45 5.27
C VAL A 63 8.70 2.07 6.18
N VAL A 64 8.85 0.78 6.48
CA VAL A 64 9.98 0.28 7.28
C VAL A 64 11.31 0.68 6.66
N LEU A 65 11.48 0.40 5.36
CA LEU A 65 12.73 0.69 4.66
C LEU A 65 12.98 2.19 4.52
N PHE A 66 11.93 2.97 4.28
CA PHE A 66 11.99 4.43 4.21
C PHE A 66 12.47 5.05 5.52
N LEU A 67 11.86 4.67 6.64
CA LEU A 67 12.24 5.16 7.97
C LEU A 67 13.65 4.69 8.36
N ALA A 68 14.00 3.45 8.04
CA ALA A 68 15.34 2.91 8.28
C ALA A 68 16.41 3.72 7.53
N ALA A 69 16.19 3.97 6.24
CA ALA A 69 17.11 4.72 5.40
C ALA A 69 17.26 6.19 5.82
N ARG A 70 16.14 6.89 6.09
CA ARG A 70 16.14 8.31 6.48
C ARG A 70 16.64 8.54 7.91
N GLY A 71 16.20 7.68 8.84
CA GLY A 71 16.54 7.78 10.26
C GLY A 71 17.89 7.16 10.64
N GLY A 72 18.58 6.50 9.70
CA GLY A 72 19.88 5.87 9.94
C GLY A 72 19.83 4.70 10.94
N ILE A 73 18.75 3.93 10.92
CA ILE A 73 18.53 2.78 11.81
C ILE A 73 18.25 1.51 11.02
N SER A 74 18.39 0.34 11.66
CA SER A 74 18.10 -0.92 10.98
C SER A 74 16.60 -1.12 10.75
N PRO A 75 16.20 -1.76 9.63
CA PRO A 75 14.82 -2.19 9.40
C PRO A 75 14.24 -3.00 10.57
N ASP A 76 15.02 -3.93 11.14
CA ASP A 76 14.62 -4.74 12.29
C ASP A 76 14.23 -3.91 13.51
N ALA A 77 14.94 -2.81 13.78
CA ALA A 77 14.62 -1.90 14.88
C ALA A 77 13.29 -1.19 14.64
N VAL A 78 13.03 -0.76 13.40
CA VAL A 78 11.75 -0.16 13.00
C VAL A 78 10.61 -1.17 13.16
N VAL A 79 10.79 -2.41 12.71
CA VAL A 79 9.80 -3.49 12.87
C VAL A 79 9.52 -3.77 14.34
N ALA A 80 10.56 -3.87 15.18
CA ALA A 80 10.39 -4.10 16.61
C ALA A 80 9.55 -3.01 17.28
N LEU A 81 9.78 -1.74 16.91
CA LEU A 81 9.00 -0.61 17.40
C LEU A 81 7.55 -0.66 16.90
N ARG A 82 7.33 -0.97 15.62
CA ARG A 82 5.98 -1.13 15.07
C ARG A 82 5.20 -2.21 15.81
N ARG A 83 5.84 -3.37 16.04
CA ARG A 83 5.25 -4.51 16.76
C ARG A 83 5.00 -4.23 18.24
N SER A 84 5.67 -3.23 18.82
CA SER A 84 5.36 -2.75 20.17
C SER A 84 4.07 -1.92 20.25
N GLY A 85 3.39 -1.68 19.12
CA GLY A 85 2.14 -0.94 19.03
C GLY A 85 2.31 0.55 18.76
N ARG A 86 3.50 0.99 18.34
CA ARG A 86 3.78 2.40 18.03
C ARG A 86 3.26 2.76 16.63
N GLY A 87 2.68 3.95 16.50
CA GLY A 87 2.30 4.53 15.21
C GLY A 87 3.51 4.90 14.36
N TRP A 88 3.33 5.00 13.04
CA TRP A 88 4.41 5.35 12.12
C TRP A 88 4.95 6.76 12.39
N ALA A 89 4.07 7.72 12.70
CA ALA A 89 4.48 9.08 13.05
C ALA A 89 5.38 9.12 14.30
N ASP A 90 5.03 8.34 15.34
CA ASP A 90 5.83 8.26 16.58
C ASP A 90 7.20 7.62 16.35
N ILE A 91 7.27 6.65 15.45
CA ILE A 91 8.54 6.01 15.07
C ILE A 91 9.37 7.00 14.28
N ALA A 92 8.79 7.63 13.25
CA ALA A 92 9.46 8.61 12.40
C ALA A 92 10.04 9.77 13.21
N GLY A 93 9.23 10.41 14.06
CA GLY A 93 9.64 11.55 14.87
C GLY A 93 10.75 11.20 15.88
N ARG A 94 10.78 9.98 16.42
CA ARG A 94 11.87 9.53 17.30
C ARG A 94 13.24 9.52 16.61
N TYR A 95 13.26 9.34 15.29
CA TYR A 95 14.49 9.26 14.49
C TYR A 95 14.67 10.44 13.55
N GLY A 96 13.96 11.55 13.80
CA GLY A 96 14.12 12.80 13.03
C GLY A 96 13.62 12.71 11.59
N VAL A 97 12.73 11.76 11.28
CA VAL A 97 12.05 11.68 9.99
C VAL A 97 10.73 12.45 10.12
N GLY A 98 10.59 13.51 9.34
CA GLY A 98 9.59 14.55 9.53
C GLY A 98 8.65 14.74 8.34
N GLY A 99 7.84 15.81 8.39
CA GLY A 99 6.87 16.12 7.34
C GLY A 99 7.53 16.41 6.01
N ASP A 100 8.72 17.02 6.04
CA ASP A 100 9.56 17.26 4.87
C ASP A 100 9.94 15.98 4.12
N ASP A 101 10.15 14.88 4.85
CA ASP A 101 10.46 13.58 4.25
C ASP A 101 9.25 12.94 3.57
N PHE A 102 8.05 13.15 4.09
CA PHE A 102 6.81 12.54 3.58
C PHE A 102 6.10 13.37 2.50
N HIS A 103 6.52 14.61 2.27
CA HIS A 103 5.85 15.48 1.32
C HIS A 103 5.99 14.96 -0.12
N VAL A 104 4.85 14.72 -0.78
CA VAL A 104 4.76 14.32 -2.18
C VAL A 104 4.07 15.41 -2.98
N SER A 105 4.75 15.97 -3.97
CA SER A 105 4.17 16.96 -4.87
C SER A 105 3.44 16.29 -6.03
N PHE A 106 2.18 16.67 -6.25
CA PHE A 106 1.36 16.15 -7.34
C PHE A 106 1.32 17.03 -8.60
N GLN A 107 2.07 18.16 -8.62
CA GLN A 107 2.27 19.23 -9.65
C GLN A 107 1.34 19.30 -10.88
N SER A 108 1.05 18.18 -11.54
CA SER A 108 0.12 18.06 -12.67
C SER A 108 -0.70 16.77 -12.54
N GLY A 109 -1.60 16.73 -11.56
CA GLY A 109 -2.52 15.61 -11.40
C GLY A 109 -3.28 15.60 -10.08
N SER A 110 -4.28 14.71 -9.98
CA SER A 110 -5.08 14.56 -8.77
C SER A 110 -4.32 13.73 -7.72
N PRO A 111 -4.28 14.18 -6.46
CA PRO A 111 -3.80 13.36 -5.33
C PRO A 111 -4.79 12.26 -4.93
N GLY A 112 -5.95 12.15 -5.58
CA GLY A 112 -6.89 11.04 -5.39
C GLY A 112 -7.29 10.87 -3.93
N SER A 113 -7.21 9.64 -3.41
CA SER A 113 -7.50 9.37 -1.99
C SER A 113 -6.55 10.05 -1.00
N LEU A 114 -5.41 10.60 -1.43
CA LEU A 114 -4.50 11.41 -0.61
C LEU A 114 -4.81 12.92 -0.66
N ALA A 115 -5.92 13.34 -1.27
CA ALA A 115 -6.28 14.76 -1.40
C ALA A 115 -6.32 15.51 -0.05
N GLY A 116 -6.79 14.86 1.01
CA GLY A 116 -6.87 15.46 2.34
C GLY A 116 -5.50 15.82 2.92
N VAL A 117 -4.56 14.86 2.92
CA VAL A 117 -3.20 15.10 3.43
C VAL A 117 -2.42 16.06 2.52
N HIS A 118 -2.58 15.94 1.21
CA HIS A 118 -1.96 16.86 0.25
C HIS A 118 -2.43 18.31 0.47
N ALA A 119 -3.73 18.55 0.64
CA ALA A 119 -4.25 19.88 0.93
C ALA A 119 -3.72 20.45 2.26
N ARG A 120 -3.43 19.60 3.26
CA ARG A 120 -2.80 20.04 4.51
C ARG A 120 -1.35 20.46 4.30
N PHE A 121 -0.58 19.76 3.49
CA PHE A 121 0.77 20.19 3.10
C PHE A 121 0.75 21.53 2.37
N GLU A 122 -0.15 21.69 1.38
CA GLU A 122 -0.28 22.93 0.59
C GLU A 122 -0.72 24.16 1.41
N SER A 123 -1.49 23.93 2.49
CA SER A 123 -1.97 24.99 3.38
C SER A 123 -1.08 25.24 4.60
N THR A 124 -0.06 24.40 4.81
CA THR A 124 0.90 24.54 5.91
C THR A 124 2.22 25.10 5.36
N PRO A 125 2.81 26.16 5.95
CA PRO A 125 4.13 26.62 5.55
C PRO A 125 5.17 25.50 5.65
N ALA A 126 6.06 25.37 4.66
CA ALA A 126 7.02 24.27 4.58
C ALA A 126 7.83 24.07 5.87
N GLY A 127 8.32 25.14 6.48
CA GLY A 127 9.06 25.07 7.77
C GLY A 127 8.21 24.67 8.99
N SER A 128 6.96 24.26 8.81
CA SER A 128 6.06 23.77 9.86
C SER A 128 5.52 22.36 9.57
N TRP A 129 6.00 21.70 8.51
CA TRP A 129 5.54 20.36 8.14
C TRP A 129 5.87 19.29 9.19
N ASP A 130 6.98 19.41 9.91
CA ASP A 130 7.34 18.49 11.00
C ASP A 130 6.34 18.47 12.16
N GLY A 131 5.56 19.55 12.33
CA GLY A 131 4.49 19.62 13.34
C GLY A 131 3.16 19.03 12.88
N MET A 132 3.06 18.56 11.63
CA MET A 132 1.81 18.03 11.10
C MET A 132 1.49 16.66 11.68
N ALA A 133 0.27 16.51 12.20
CA ALA A 133 -0.23 15.21 12.62
C ALA A 133 -0.60 14.34 11.40
N LEU A 134 0.26 13.37 11.07
CA LEU A 134 0.01 12.40 9.99
C LEU A 134 -0.47 11.08 10.58
N SER A 135 -1.53 10.50 10.00
CA SER A 135 -1.99 9.17 10.38
C SER A 135 -1.12 8.07 9.77
N ASP A 136 -1.22 6.85 10.31
CA ASP A 136 -0.53 5.69 9.76
C ASP A 136 -0.87 5.46 8.28
N ASP A 137 -2.15 5.54 7.92
CA ASP A 137 -2.63 5.33 6.54
C ASP A 137 -2.09 6.41 5.59
N GLU A 138 -1.96 7.65 6.07
CA GLU A 138 -1.39 8.74 5.28
C GLU A 138 0.10 8.55 5.05
N ILE A 139 0.86 8.15 6.09
CA ILE A 139 2.28 7.84 5.95
C ILE A 139 2.48 6.66 5.00
N VAL A 140 1.72 5.58 5.17
CA VAL A 140 1.75 4.42 4.26
C VAL A 140 1.47 4.88 2.83
N GLY A 141 0.45 5.71 2.62
CA GLY A 141 0.10 6.19 1.30
C GLY A 141 1.18 7.05 0.65
N LEU A 142 1.66 8.07 1.35
CA LEU A 142 2.68 9.00 0.84
C LEU A 142 3.98 8.28 0.50
N VAL A 143 4.46 7.41 1.40
CA VAL A 143 5.70 6.64 1.17
C VAL A 143 5.55 5.71 -0.02
N ASN A 144 4.42 5.00 -0.15
CA ASN A 144 4.20 4.11 -1.28
C ASN A 144 4.17 4.87 -2.61
N VAL A 145 3.47 6.01 -2.66
CA VAL A 145 3.43 6.84 -3.87
C VAL A 145 4.84 7.32 -4.25
N GLN A 146 5.62 7.79 -3.27
CA GLN A 146 6.99 8.24 -3.51
C GLN A 146 7.88 7.11 -4.03
N VAL A 147 7.96 5.99 -3.31
CA VAL A 147 8.81 4.85 -3.65
C VAL A 147 8.45 4.30 -5.02
N LEU A 148 7.16 4.12 -5.32
CA LEU A 148 6.73 3.57 -6.61
C LEU A 148 6.85 4.56 -7.76
N SER A 149 6.68 5.86 -7.50
CA SER A 149 6.91 6.90 -8.51
C SER A 149 8.36 6.88 -8.97
N GLU A 150 9.28 6.80 -8.01
CA GLU A 150 10.72 6.72 -8.27
C GLU A 150 11.10 5.37 -8.93
N ALA A 151 10.59 4.24 -8.42
CA ALA A 151 10.92 2.91 -8.94
C ALA A 151 10.37 2.67 -10.36
N ALA A 152 9.18 3.18 -10.68
CA ALA A 152 8.56 3.00 -12.01
C ALA A 152 8.87 4.14 -12.99
N GLY A 153 9.48 5.24 -12.54
CA GLY A 153 9.74 6.41 -13.39
C GLY A 153 8.48 7.10 -13.90
N VAL A 154 7.39 7.08 -13.12
CA VAL A 154 6.10 7.72 -13.46
C VAL A 154 5.73 8.76 -12.41
N SER A 155 4.82 9.69 -12.73
CA SER A 155 4.44 10.73 -11.78
C SER A 155 3.69 10.19 -10.55
N PRO A 156 3.80 10.85 -9.38
CA PRO A 156 3.02 10.50 -8.19
C PRO A 156 1.51 10.39 -8.44
N ALA A 157 0.97 11.33 -9.23
CA ALA A 157 -0.44 11.32 -9.63
C ALA A 157 -0.82 10.06 -10.42
N ARG A 158 0.07 9.55 -11.29
CA ARG A 158 -0.18 8.32 -12.04
C ARG A 158 -0.19 7.10 -11.12
N VAL A 159 0.74 7.02 -10.16
CA VAL A 159 0.76 5.95 -9.14
C VAL A 159 -0.52 5.97 -8.33
N GLN A 160 -0.90 7.14 -7.82
CA GLN A 160 -2.08 7.30 -7.00
C GLN A 160 -3.37 6.97 -7.74
N ALA A 161 -3.50 7.41 -9.00
CA ALA A 161 -4.64 7.05 -9.83
C ALA A 161 -4.71 5.54 -10.11
N ALA A 162 -3.56 4.86 -10.30
CA ALA A 162 -3.50 3.41 -10.46
C ALA A 162 -3.90 2.70 -9.15
N ARG A 163 -3.45 3.18 -7.98
CA ARG A 163 -3.91 2.71 -6.68
C ARG A 163 -5.43 2.82 -6.62
N ASP A 164 -5.99 4.00 -6.80
CA ASP A 164 -7.43 4.22 -6.56
C ASP A 164 -8.32 3.34 -7.44
N ARG A 165 -7.85 2.96 -8.64
CA ARG A 165 -8.51 1.95 -9.49
C ARG A 165 -8.32 0.51 -9.02
N ALA A 166 -7.11 0.16 -8.56
CA ALA A 166 -6.71 -1.21 -8.26
C ALA A 166 -6.97 -1.66 -6.81
N GLY A 167 -7.17 -0.70 -5.89
CA GLY A 167 -7.45 -0.94 -4.47
C GLY A 167 -6.23 -1.16 -3.58
N SER A 168 -5.06 -1.52 -4.14
CA SER A 168 -3.79 -1.72 -3.41
C SER A 168 -2.59 -1.17 -4.20
N TYR A 169 -1.47 -0.91 -3.52
CA TYR A 169 -0.24 -0.47 -4.20
C TYR A 169 0.43 -1.59 -4.98
N ALA A 170 0.37 -2.83 -4.49
CA ALA A 170 0.87 -3.98 -5.23
C ALA A 170 0.13 -4.18 -6.58
N ALA A 171 -1.20 -4.10 -6.57
CA ALA A 171 -1.99 -4.19 -7.80
C ALA A 171 -1.79 -2.97 -8.72
N ALA A 172 -1.64 -1.77 -8.14
CA ALA A 172 -1.30 -0.55 -8.89
C ALA A 172 0.03 -0.70 -9.63
N PHE A 173 1.07 -1.16 -8.94
CA PHE A 173 2.39 -1.37 -9.54
C PHE A 173 2.34 -2.36 -10.70
N ARG A 174 1.60 -3.47 -10.53
CA ARG A 174 1.38 -4.43 -11.61
C ARG A 174 0.62 -3.84 -12.82
N ALA A 175 -0.33 -2.94 -12.60
CA ALA A 175 -1.01 -2.24 -13.69
C ALA A 175 -0.05 -1.29 -14.43
N LEU A 176 0.77 -0.54 -13.68
CA LEU A 176 1.78 0.36 -14.26
C LEU A 176 2.79 -0.37 -15.15
N LEU A 177 3.27 -1.54 -14.74
CA LEU A 177 4.19 -2.37 -15.53
C LEU A 177 3.57 -2.89 -16.84
N ARG A 178 2.24 -3.01 -16.90
CA ARG A 178 1.51 -3.45 -18.10
C ARG A 178 1.18 -2.29 -19.05
N GLY A 179 1.37 -1.05 -18.62
CA GLY A 179 1.05 0.15 -19.40
C GLY A 179 -0.41 0.60 -19.31
N ASP A 180 -1.17 0.07 -18.35
CA ASP A 180 -2.59 0.40 -18.10
C ASP A 180 -2.78 1.75 -17.35
#